data_AF-A0A4Y8SNN9-F1
#
_entry.id   AF-A0A4Y8SNN9-F1
#
_cell.length_a   1.000
_cell.length_b   1.000
_cell.length_c   1.000
_cell.angle_alpha   90.00
_cell.angle_beta   90.00
_cell.angle_gamma   90.00
#
_symmetry.space_group_name_H-M   'P 1'
#
loop_
_entity.id
_entity.type
_entity.pdbx_description
1 polymer ?
#
loop_
_entity_poly.entity_id
_entity_poly.type
_entity_poly.pdbx_seq_one_letter_code
_entity_poly.pdbx_strand_id
1 'polypeptide(L)'
;MRYCFLLFLLAPFATLAQITITGKVINAADNKPIANASVFLSNATVGDKTAEDGSFSLRNVKPGQYEFVVSVVGFDAYRETVRAANEPISLTDIKLLAKTTQLKEVKVVIDNDWESNLQKFKDEFLGTSAAARDCKIVDADALSLDYDKSKRILTGSSYDFLVIENKYLGYRIKYLLNKFEKNEQSGLLYYEGSSTFEEMPGSLNQKRRWKKRRRETYLGSSMHFLRSLIVDSTAQEGFVIYRLIRKPNPAFDGLNDKYIQTLIKTPITASTFVHPTDLPGMYAIGFEDCFYIKYNKSSDATILTINANYAFFDQNGIVANPAYLLVEGEWGRYRIAELLPVDYEPVGDK
;
A
#
# COMPACT_ATOMS: atom_id res chain seq x y z
N MET A 1 18.51 45.44 -43.69
CA MET A 1 18.70 44.82 -42.35
C MET A 1 17.35 44.41 -41.80
N ARG A 2 17.30 43.19 -41.25
CA ARG A 2 16.47 42.77 -40.10
C ARG A 2 14.97 43.04 -40.19
N TYR A 3 14.19 41.99 -40.42
CA TYR A 3 13.16 41.56 -39.45
C TYR A 3 13.12 40.03 -39.47
N CYS A 4 13.96 39.45 -38.62
CA CYS A 4 13.97 38.04 -38.28
C CYS A 4 13.36 37.93 -36.88
N PHE A 5 12.65 36.83 -36.63
CA PHE A 5 12.23 36.33 -35.31
C PHE A 5 11.17 37.12 -34.55
N LEU A 6 9.93 36.60 -34.52
CA LEU A 6 9.14 36.48 -33.27
C LEU A 6 7.82 35.73 -33.56
N LEU A 7 7.89 34.40 -33.70
CA LEU A 7 6.69 33.56 -33.78
C LEU A 7 6.93 32.21 -33.08
N PHE A 8 7.30 32.25 -31.79
CA PHE A 8 7.55 31.04 -31.01
C PHE A 8 7.22 31.21 -29.51
N LEU A 9 6.10 31.85 -29.14
CA LEU A 9 5.78 32.05 -27.71
C LEU A 9 4.29 31.92 -27.35
N LEU A 10 3.59 30.95 -27.94
CA LEU A 10 2.27 30.51 -27.46
C LEU A 10 2.24 28.98 -27.37
N ALA A 11 3.16 28.41 -26.62
CA ALA A 11 2.93 27.09 -26.04
C ALA A 11 2.02 27.30 -24.83
N PRO A 12 0.83 26.67 -24.76
CA PRO A 12 0.04 26.71 -23.53
C PRO A 12 0.88 26.06 -22.44
N PHE A 13 1.31 26.86 -21.45
CA PHE A 13 1.73 26.32 -20.17
C PHE A 13 0.50 25.64 -19.58
N ALA A 14 0.41 24.33 -19.76
CA ALA A 14 -0.49 23.52 -18.96
C ALA A 14 -0.02 23.66 -17.51
N THR A 15 -0.63 24.59 -16.78
CA THR A 15 -0.51 24.62 -15.32
C THR A 15 -1.11 23.33 -14.83
N LEU A 16 -0.27 22.39 -14.37
CA LEU A 16 -0.75 21.22 -13.66
C LEU A 16 -1.52 21.73 -12.44
N ALA A 17 -2.85 21.65 -12.47
CA ALA A 17 -3.67 22.02 -11.34
C ALA A 17 -3.23 21.16 -10.15
N GLN A 18 -2.67 21.79 -9.11
CA GLN A 18 -2.28 21.09 -7.90
C GLN A 18 -3.54 20.89 -7.06
N ILE A 19 -4.02 19.64 -6.99
CA ILE A 19 -5.14 19.30 -6.12
C ILE A 19 -4.68 19.51 -4.67
N THR A 20 -5.50 20.22 -3.91
CA THR A 20 -5.26 20.48 -2.49
C THR A 20 -6.44 19.95 -1.70
N ILE A 21 -6.18 19.27 -0.59
CA ILE A 21 -7.20 18.86 0.38
C ILE A 21 -7.00 19.69 1.64
N THR A 22 -8.03 20.39 2.07
CA THR A 22 -8.01 21.26 3.25
C THR A 22 -9.12 20.88 4.21
N GLY A 23 -8.94 21.22 5.48
CA GLY A 23 -9.94 20.99 6.51
C GLY A 23 -9.42 21.40 7.88
N LYS A 24 -10.18 21.02 8.90
CA LYS A 24 -9.87 21.30 10.29
C LYS A 24 -10.13 20.08 11.15
N VAL A 25 -9.25 19.81 12.10
CA VAL A 25 -9.37 18.70 13.06
C VAL A 25 -9.72 19.27 14.43
N ILE A 26 -10.79 18.73 15.03
CA ILE A 26 -11.29 19.16 16.34
C ILE A 26 -11.59 17.95 17.23
N ASN A 27 -11.56 18.17 18.54
CA ASN A 27 -12.01 17.19 19.51
C ASN A 27 -13.55 17.12 19.48
N ALA A 28 -14.10 15.93 19.31
CA ALA A 28 -15.54 15.71 19.26
C ALA A 28 -16.26 16.10 20.56
N ALA A 29 -15.57 16.06 21.70
CA ALA A 29 -16.16 16.30 23.02
C ALA A 29 -16.39 17.79 23.33
N ASP A 30 -15.45 18.66 22.96
CA ASP A 30 -15.48 20.09 23.31
C ASP A 30 -15.30 21.04 22.12
N ASN A 31 -15.21 20.49 20.90
CA ASN A 31 -14.96 21.20 19.63
C ASN A 31 -13.68 22.07 19.62
N LYS A 32 -12.74 21.82 20.54
CA LYS A 32 -11.45 22.52 20.50
C LYS A 32 -10.58 21.99 19.36
N PRO A 33 -9.76 22.86 18.73
CA PRO A 33 -8.84 22.43 17.69
C PRO A 33 -7.79 21.45 18.24
N ILE A 34 -7.41 20.49 17.40
CA ILE A 34 -6.34 19.54 17.70
C ILE A 34 -5.14 19.89 16.84
N ALA A 35 -4.10 20.41 17.47
CA ALA A 35 -2.82 20.73 16.84
C ALA A 35 -1.89 19.50 16.75
N ASN A 36 -0.94 19.54 15.81
CA ASN A 36 0.09 18.51 15.62
C ASN A 36 -0.45 17.10 15.32
N ALA A 37 -1.71 16.96 14.91
CA ALA A 37 -2.23 15.70 14.40
C ALA A 37 -1.62 15.41 13.03
N SER A 38 -1.20 14.18 12.79
CA SER A 38 -0.71 13.75 11.47
C SER A 38 -1.89 13.57 10.54
N VAL A 39 -1.86 14.24 9.38
CA VAL A 39 -2.91 14.20 8.36
C VAL A 39 -2.28 13.75 7.05
N PHE A 40 -2.74 12.67 6.44
CA PHE A 40 -2.09 12.13 5.26
C PHE A 40 -3.02 11.28 4.39
N LEU A 41 -2.59 11.05 3.15
CA LEU A 41 -3.20 10.07 2.26
C LEU A 41 -2.46 8.75 2.41
N SER A 42 -3.20 7.70 2.77
CA SER A 42 -2.65 6.38 3.03
C SER A 42 -1.95 5.80 1.80
N ASN A 43 -0.80 5.17 2.03
CA ASN A 43 0.14 4.66 1.05
C ASN A 43 0.69 5.70 0.06
N ALA A 44 0.58 7.01 0.33
CA ALA A 44 1.08 8.07 -0.55
C ALA A 44 2.25 8.86 0.06
N THR A 45 2.86 9.73 -0.73
CA THR A 45 3.88 10.70 -0.25
C THR A 45 3.28 11.98 0.31
N VAL A 46 1.95 12.14 0.21
CA VAL A 46 1.26 13.35 0.64
C VAL A 46 0.79 13.23 2.09
N GLY A 47 1.36 14.09 2.93
CA GLY A 47 0.99 14.24 4.34
C GLY A 47 1.49 15.56 4.91
N ASP A 48 0.86 16.00 5.99
CA ASP A 48 1.22 17.19 6.75
C ASP A 48 0.76 17.04 8.21
N LYS A 49 0.92 18.07 9.03
CA LYS A 49 0.39 18.14 10.38
C LYS A 49 -0.62 19.27 10.52
N THR A 50 -1.55 19.13 11.46
CA THR A 50 -2.43 20.24 11.80
C THR A 50 -1.66 21.37 12.50
N ALA A 51 -2.01 22.60 12.16
CA ALA A 51 -1.54 23.81 12.82
C ALA A 51 -2.17 23.98 14.22
N GLU A 52 -1.76 25.02 14.95
CA GLU A 52 -2.27 25.32 16.30
C GLU A 52 -3.80 25.51 16.35
N ASP A 53 -4.38 26.05 15.29
CA ASP A 53 -5.82 26.22 15.13
C ASP A 53 -6.53 24.96 14.62
N GLY A 54 -5.82 23.84 14.46
CA GLY A 54 -6.34 22.56 13.97
C GLY A 54 -6.48 22.47 12.44
N SER A 55 -6.14 23.52 11.69
CA SER A 55 -6.22 23.51 10.22
C SER A 55 -5.09 22.67 9.59
N PHE A 56 -5.32 22.12 8.40
CA PHE A 56 -4.29 21.44 7.61
C PHE A 56 -4.46 21.72 6.11
N SER A 57 -3.40 21.47 5.33
CA SER A 57 -3.42 21.56 3.87
C SER A 57 -2.53 20.51 3.22
N LEU A 58 -3.12 19.49 2.63
CA LEU A 58 -2.43 18.50 1.81
C LEU A 58 -2.31 19.02 0.39
N ARG A 59 -1.09 19.26 -0.09
CA ARG A 59 -0.81 19.83 -1.42
C ARG A 59 -0.23 18.78 -2.36
N ASN A 60 -0.28 19.07 -3.66
CA ASN A 60 0.24 18.20 -4.73
C ASN A 60 -0.38 16.80 -4.72
N VAL A 61 -1.66 16.71 -4.34
CA VAL A 61 -2.40 15.45 -4.41
C VAL A 61 -2.53 15.07 -5.88
N LYS A 62 -2.21 13.83 -6.22
CA LYS A 62 -2.45 13.30 -7.57
C LYS A 62 -3.88 12.79 -7.70
N PRO A 63 -4.51 12.86 -8.89
CA PRO A 63 -5.82 12.26 -9.10
C PRO A 63 -5.87 10.80 -8.66
N GLY A 64 -6.90 10.40 -7.94
CA GLY A 64 -6.99 9.03 -7.41
C GLY A 64 -7.98 8.92 -6.26
N GLN A 65 -8.20 7.68 -5.83
CA GLN A 65 -8.93 7.41 -4.60
C GLN A 65 -7.93 7.08 -3.49
N TYR A 66 -8.07 7.74 -2.35
CA TYR A 66 -7.21 7.55 -1.19
C TYR A 66 -8.03 7.31 0.05
N GLU A 67 -7.48 6.55 0.98
CA GLU A 67 -7.89 6.63 2.38
C GLU A 67 -7.21 7.86 2.99
N PHE A 68 -7.97 8.88 3.33
CA PHE A 68 -7.54 10.02 4.11
C PHE A 68 -7.52 9.64 5.59
N VAL A 69 -6.40 9.90 6.26
CA VAL A 69 -6.16 9.47 7.64
C VAL A 69 -5.73 10.65 8.49
N VAL A 70 -6.35 10.76 9.68
CA VAL A 70 -5.91 11.66 10.74
C VAL A 70 -5.58 10.85 11.97
N SER A 71 -4.37 11.02 12.51
CA SER A 71 -3.92 10.31 13.70
C SER A 71 -3.13 11.20 14.65
N VAL A 72 -3.42 11.08 15.93
CA VAL A 72 -2.75 11.77 17.02
C VAL A 72 -2.86 10.94 18.30
N VAL A 73 -1.83 10.98 19.14
CA VAL A 73 -1.81 10.27 20.41
C VAL A 73 -3.01 10.67 21.28
N GLY A 74 -3.64 9.68 21.92
CA GLY A 74 -4.80 9.88 22.80
C GLY A 74 -6.17 9.88 22.11
N PHE A 75 -6.21 9.83 20.76
CA PHE A 75 -7.44 9.80 19.99
C PHE A 75 -7.51 8.56 19.08
N ASP A 76 -8.73 8.15 18.74
CA ASP A 76 -8.94 7.14 17.71
C ASP A 76 -8.62 7.74 16.33
N ALA A 77 -7.90 6.97 15.51
CA ALA A 77 -7.54 7.42 14.17
C ALA A 77 -8.78 7.52 13.29
N TYR A 78 -8.97 8.69 12.67
CA TYR A 78 -10.05 8.95 11.72
C TYR A 78 -9.63 8.49 10.32
N ARG A 79 -10.56 7.86 9.60
CA ARG A 79 -10.36 7.37 8.23
C ARG A 79 -11.58 7.68 7.38
N GLU A 80 -11.36 8.23 6.20
CA GLU A 80 -12.40 8.50 5.21
C GLU A 80 -11.85 8.25 3.81
N THR A 81 -12.67 7.71 2.90
CA THR A 81 -12.30 7.62 1.49
C THR A 81 -12.47 8.98 0.82
N VAL A 82 -11.39 9.55 0.30
CA VAL A 82 -11.41 10.78 -0.48
C VAL A 82 -11.06 10.51 -1.93
N ARG A 83 -11.73 11.23 -2.84
CA ARG A 83 -11.47 11.12 -4.27
C ARG A 83 -10.92 12.44 -4.80
N ALA A 84 -9.64 12.44 -5.10
CA ALA A 84 -8.96 13.56 -5.75
C ALA A 84 -9.23 13.51 -7.26
N ALA A 85 -9.92 14.52 -7.78
CA ALA A 85 -10.19 14.69 -9.21
C ALA A 85 -9.32 15.81 -9.80
N ASN A 86 -9.88 16.93 -10.24
CA ASN A 86 -9.12 18.08 -10.74
C ASN A 86 -9.39 19.37 -9.96
N GLU A 87 -10.14 19.29 -8.86
CA GLU A 87 -10.58 20.43 -8.06
C GLU A 87 -10.08 20.32 -6.62
N PRO A 88 -9.82 21.46 -5.93
CA PRO A 88 -9.55 21.46 -4.51
C PRO A 88 -10.70 20.85 -3.70
N ILE A 89 -10.37 20.11 -2.65
CA ILE A 89 -11.33 19.50 -1.74
C ILE A 89 -11.27 20.24 -0.41
N SER A 90 -12.41 20.74 0.05
CA SER A 90 -12.58 21.20 1.43
C SER A 90 -13.41 20.19 2.19
N LEU A 91 -12.78 19.52 3.14
CA LEU A 91 -13.47 18.63 4.06
C LEU A 91 -14.19 19.45 5.14
N THR A 92 -15.29 18.92 5.64
CA THR A 92 -15.93 19.45 6.85
C THR A 92 -15.05 19.19 8.08
N ASP A 93 -15.44 19.74 9.23
CA ASP A 93 -14.70 19.53 10.48
C ASP A 93 -14.57 18.03 10.80
N ILE A 94 -13.32 17.56 10.86
CA ILE A 94 -12.97 16.19 11.23
C ILE A 94 -12.96 16.11 12.75
N LYS A 95 -13.90 15.33 13.30
CA LYS A 95 -14.08 15.18 14.74
C LYS A 95 -13.39 13.91 15.23
N LEU A 96 -12.37 14.06 16.07
CA LEU A 96 -11.70 12.93 16.70
C LEU A 96 -12.33 12.60 18.04
N LEU A 97 -12.54 11.30 18.30
CA LEU A 97 -12.97 10.78 19.58
C LEU A 97 -11.75 10.47 20.44
N ALA A 98 -11.74 10.94 21.69
CA ALA A 98 -10.72 10.57 22.65
C ALA A 98 -10.84 9.08 22.97
N LYS A 99 -9.72 8.37 23.05
CA LYS A 99 -9.68 6.95 23.41
C LYS A 99 -10.23 6.79 24.84
N THR A 100 -11.32 6.04 24.99
CA THR A 100 -12.00 5.85 26.28
C THR A 100 -11.43 4.71 27.13
N THR A 101 -10.43 3.98 26.62
CA THR A 101 -9.90 2.79 27.31
C THR A 101 -8.41 2.95 27.60
N GLN A 102 -8.07 2.69 28.87
CA GLN A 102 -6.75 2.80 29.48
C GLN A 102 -5.66 2.18 28.59
N LEU A 103 -4.48 2.82 28.57
CA LEU A 103 -3.22 2.14 28.27
C LEU A 103 -3.32 0.75 28.88
N LYS A 104 -3.42 -0.29 28.05
CA LYS A 104 -3.27 -1.66 28.52
C LYS A 104 -1.88 -1.62 29.10
N GLU A 105 -1.81 -1.55 30.44
CA GLU A 105 -0.54 -1.48 31.16
C GLU A 105 0.30 -2.56 30.51
N VAL A 106 1.39 -2.14 29.86
CA VAL A 106 2.35 -3.09 29.31
C VAL A 106 2.75 -3.84 30.56
N LYS A 107 2.17 -5.03 30.75
CA LYS A 107 2.70 -5.96 31.70
C LYS A 107 4.12 -6.09 31.20
N VAL A 108 5.05 -5.50 31.93
CA VAL A 108 6.46 -5.86 31.88
C VAL A 108 6.53 -7.25 32.52
N VAL A 109 5.78 -8.19 31.95
CA VAL A 109 6.27 -9.55 31.79
C VAL A 109 7.54 -9.29 31.02
N ILE A 110 8.67 -9.60 31.65
CA ILE A 110 9.92 -9.80 30.93
C ILE A 110 9.56 -10.90 29.92
N ASP A 111 9.11 -10.46 28.74
CA ASP A 111 8.63 -11.34 27.71
C ASP A 111 9.89 -11.93 27.10
N ASN A 112 10.32 -13.06 27.65
CA ASN A 112 11.46 -13.81 27.17
C ASN A 112 11.31 -14.16 25.68
N ASP A 113 10.11 -14.05 25.11
CA ASP A 113 9.82 -14.29 23.71
C ASP A 113 9.77 -12.99 22.87
N TRP A 114 9.86 -11.79 23.46
CA TRP A 114 9.74 -10.51 22.72
C TRP A 114 10.72 -10.40 21.56
N GLU A 115 12.02 -10.62 21.79
CA GLU A 115 13.04 -10.49 20.74
C GLU A 115 12.80 -11.49 19.61
N SER A 116 12.39 -12.70 19.94
CA SER A 116 12.02 -13.75 18.97
C SER A 116 10.78 -13.35 18.17
N ASN A 117 9.73 -12.87 18.84
CA ASN A 117 8.50 -12.41 18.21
C ASN A 117 8.74 -11.18 17.34
N LEU A 118 9.58 -10.25 17.79
CA LEU A 118 9.99 -9.07 17.03
C LEU A 118 10.77 -9.46 15.77
N GLN A 119 11.65 -10.45 15.86
CA GLN A 119 12.37 -10.95 14.68
C GLN A 119 11.41 -11.62 13.69
N LYS A 120 10.50 -12.50 14.16
CA LYS A 120 9.45 -13.10 13.32
C LYS A 120 8.58 -12.03 12.65
N PHE A 121 8.17 -11.02 13.42
CA PHE A 121 7.43 -9.88 12.89
C PHE A 121 8.21 -9.16 11.81
N LYS A 122 9.50 -8.84 12.04
CA LYS A 122 10.35 -8.18 11.03
C LYS A 122 10.47 -9.00 9.75
N ASP A 123 10.71 -10.31 9.87
CA ASP A 123 10.86 -11.20 8.70
C ASP A 123 9.57 -11.27 7.86
N GLU A 124 8.41 -11.29 8.52
CA GLU A 124 7.11 -11.34 7.84
C GLU A 124 6.61 -9.96 7.36
N PHE A 125 6.92 -8.88 8.09
CA PHE A 125 6.42 -7.53 7.82
C PHE A 125 7.33 -6.72 6.90
N LEU A 126 8.66 -6.76 7.11
CA LEU A 126 9.63 -6.13 6.22
C LEU A 126 9.99 -7.05 5.05
N GLY A 127 9.92 -8.36 5.24
CA GLY A 127 10.38 -9.37 4.28
C GLY A 127 11.80 -9.85 4.57
N THR A 128 12.31 -10.74 3.72
CA THR A 128 13.65 -11.35 3.85
C THR A 128 14.56 -11.08 2.65
N SER A 129 14.11 -10.19 1.75
CA SER A 129 14.81 -9.85 0.50
C SER A 129 16.08 -9.02 0.73
N ALA A 130 16.79 -8.72 -0.36
CA ALA A 130 17.88 -7.75 -0.33
C ALA A 130 17.42 -6.34 0.06
N ALA A 131 16.20 -5.94 -0.32
CA ALA A 131 15.63 -4.67 0.09
C ALA A 131 15.33 -4.66 1.58
N ALA A 132 14.81 -5.78 2.12
CA ALA A 132 14.48 -5.89 3.54
C ALA A 132 15.70 -5.80 4.45
N ARG A 133 16.86 -6.32 4.02
CA ARG A 133 18.13 -6.16 4.75
C ARG A 133 18.58 -4.69 4.88
N ASP A 134 18.13 -3.83 3.98
CA ASP A 134 18.40 -2.39 3.96
C ASP A 134 17.28 -1.59 4.67
N CYS A 135 16.30 -2.27 5.28
CA CYS A 135 15.22 -1.68 6.07
C CYS A 135 15.52 -1.76 7.57
N LYS A 136 15.09 -0.73 8.32
CA LYS A 136 15.15 -0.72 9.78
C LYS A 136 13.88 -0.12 10.37
N ILE A 137 13.25 -0.82 11.31
CA ILE A 137 12.27 -0.21 12.22
C ILE A 137 13.08 0.58 13.27
N VAL A 138 12.93 1.89 13.28
CA VAL A 138 13.69 2.82 14.15
C VAL A 138 13.13 2.82 15.55
N ASP A 139 11.80 2.73 15.67
CA ASP A 139 11.08 2.72 16.93
C ASP A 139 10.16 1.50 16.96
N ALA A 140 10.60 0.46 17.67
CA ALA A 140 9.83 -0.75 17.87
C ALA A 140 8.98 -0.70 19.14
N ASP A 141 9.12 0.33 19.98
CA ASP A 141 8.41 0.44 21.25
C ASP A 141 6.92 0.70 21.00
N ALA A 142 6.58 1.33 19.87
CA ALA A 142 5.22 1.50 19.38
C ALA A 142 4.47 0.19 19.08
N LEU A 143 5.18 -0.96 19.00
CA LEU A 143 4.63 -2.24 18.60
C LEU A 143 4.18 -3.06 19.83
N SER A 144 2.98 -3.63 19.73
CA SER A 144 2.50 -4.68 20.62
C SER A 144 2.49 -5.99 19.85
N LEU A 145 3.14 -7.02 20.39
CA LEU A 145 3.14 -8.38 19.83
C LEU A 145 2.65 -9.38 20.88
N ASP A 146 1.91 -10.39 20.43
CA ASP A 146 1.47 -11.50 21.27
C ASP A 146 1.47 -12.80 20.45
N TYR A 147 2.13 -13.84 20.98
CA TYR A 147 2.21 -15.14 20.33
C TYR A 147 1.43 -16.20 21.10
N ASP A 148 0.32 -16.64 20.52
CA ASP A 148 -0.47 -17.76 21.05
C ASP A 148 0.21 -19.07 20.68
N LYS A 149 0.99 -19.64 21.61
CA LYS A 149 1.71 -20.91 21.43
C LYS A 149 0.79 -22.08 21.08
N SER A 150 -0.44 -22.08 21.60
CA SER A 150 -1.39 -23.19 21.37
C SER A 150 -1.94 -23.18 19.95
N LYS A 151 -2.19 -21.99 19.40
CA LYS A 151 -2.68 -21.81 18.03
C LYS A 151 -1.56 -21.61 17.00
N ARG A 152 -0.34 -21.34 17.46
CA ARG A 152 0.82 -20.98 16.65
C ARG A 152 0.54 -19.74 15.80
N ILE A 153 -0.04 -18.72 16.43
CA ILE A 153 -0.42 -17.45 15.80
C ILE A 153 0.34 -16.30 16.47
N LEU A 154 1.12 -15.55 15.69
CA LEU A 154 1.68 -14.27 16.09
C LEU A 154 0.71 -13.17 15.71
N THR A 155 0.27 -12.38 16.69
CA THR A 155 -0.56 -11.19 16.47
C THR A 155 0.19 -9.92 16.81
N GLY A 156 -0.19 -8.81 16.20
CA GLY A 156 0.40 -7.52 16.52
C GLY A 156 -0.43 -6.32 16.10
N SER A 157 -0.12 -5.18 16.70
CA SER A 157 -0.66 -3.86 16.36
C SER A 157 0.32 -2.79 16.83
N SER A 158 0.13 -1.53 16.43
CA SER A 158 0.89 -0.40 16.96
C SER A 158 -0.01 0.65 17.58
N TYR A 159 0.42 1.24 18.70
CA TYR A 159 -0.33 2.32 19.35
C TYR A 159 0.01 3.71 18.78
N ASP A 160 1.15 3.83 18.11
CA ASP A 160 1.62 4.98 17.33
C ASP A 160 2.28 4.49 16.03
N PHE A 161 2.82 5.39 15.21
CA PHE A 161 3.52 5.05 13.98
C PHE A 161 4.80 4.25 14.22
N LEU A 162 4.91 3.11 13.56
CA LEU A 162 6.20 2.48 13.30
C LEU A 162 6.95 3.34 12.28
N VAL A 163 8.16 3.77 12.63
CA VAL A 163 9.04 4.51 11.70
C VAL A 163 10.01 3.52 11.07
N ILE A 164 9.92 3.36 9.74
CA ILE A 164 10.72 2.41 8.97
C ILE A 164 11.62 3.19 8.03
N GLU A 165 12.93 3.05 8.17
CA GLU A 165 13.90 3.57 7.22
C GLU A 165 14.23 2.51 6.18
N ASN A 166 13.75 2.71 4.96
CA ASN A 166 14.06 1.87 3.81
C ASN A 166 15.18 2.53 2.99
N LYS A 167 16.44 2.20 3.32
CA LYS A 167 17.61 2.74 2.61
C LYS A 167 17.73 2.17 1.19
N TYR A 168 17.08 1.04 0.91
CA TYR A 168 17.06 0.43 -0.40
C TYR A 168 16.37 1.32 -1.43
N LEU A 169 15.14 1.77 -1.09
CA LEU A 169 14.31 2.64 -1.92
C LEU A 169 14.46 4.12 -1.58
N GLY A 170 15.13 4.47 -0.49
CA GLY A 170 15.32 5.87 -0.07
C GLY A 170 14.04 6.51 0.45
N TYR A 171 13.25 5.75 1.21
CA TYR A 171 12.03 6.24 1.85
C TYR A 171 12.11 6.05 3.37
N ARG A 172 11.59 7.03 4.11
CA ARG A 172 11.13 6.84 5.47
C ARG A 172 9.64 6.61 5.41
N ILE A 173 9.18 5.49 5.95
CA ILE A 173 7.78 5.09 5.96
C ILE A 173 7.29 5.21 7.40
N LYS A 174 6.24 5.98 7.62
CA LYS A 174 5.48 5.95 8.88
C LYS A 174 4.31 5.01 8.65
N TYR A 175 4.17 3.98 9.48
CA TYR A 175 3.14 2.95 9.34
C TYR A 175 2.35 2.81 10.63
N LEU A 176 1.04 3.06 10.57
CA LEU A 176 0.12 2.80 11.66
C LEU A 176 -0.46 1.39 11.49
N LEU A 177 0.05 0.44 12.26
CA LEU A 177 -0.32 -0.97 12.16
C LEU A 177 -1.59 -1.24 12.97
N ASN A 178 -2.71 -1.46 12.29
CA ASN A 178 -3.98 -1.77 12.96
C ASN A 178 -4.02 -3.23 13.40
N LYS A 179 -3.63 -4.14 12.50
CA LYS A 179 -3.63 -5.58 12.75
C LYS A 179 -2.51 -6.25 11.98
N PHE A 180 -1.83 -7.16 12.64
CA PHE A 180 -0.91 -8.14 12.09
C PHE A 180 -1.30 -9.51 12.63
N GLU A 181 -1.30 -10.52 11.79
CA GLU A 181 -1.59 -11.90 12.13
C GLU A 181 -0.80 -12.84 11.22
N LYS A 182 0.11 -13.62 11.81
CA LYS A 182 0.81 -14.71 11.13
C LYS A 182 0.40 -16.03 11.75
N ASN A 183 -0.28 -16.86 10.97
CA ASN A 183 -0.58 -18.23 11.33
C ASN A 183 0.52 -19.16 10.81
N GLU A 184 1.33 -19.73 11.70
CA GLU A 184 2.45 -20.59 11.31
C GLU A 184 1.99 -21.97 10.81
N GLN A 185 0.79 -22.41 11.18
CA GLN A 185 0.25 -23.70 10.73
C GLN A 185 -0.22 -23.65 9.28
N SER A 186 -0.97 -22.61 8.92
CA SER A 186 -1.46 -22.43 7.55
C SER A 186 -0.47 -21.68 6.65
N GLY A 187 0.52 -21.02 7.24
CA GLY A 187 1.45 -20.10 6.55
C GLY A 187 0.84 -18.73 6.22
N LEU A 188 -0.47 -18.55 6.48
CA LEU A 188 -1.20 -17.33 6.14
C LEU A 188 -0.67 -16.14 6.95
N LEU A 189 -0.31 -15.09 6.22
CA LEU A 189 0.04 -13.79 6.76
C LEU A 189 -1.06 -12.79 6.37
N TYR A 190 -1.55 -12.06 7.36
CA TYR A 190 -2.45 -10.93 7.16
C TYR A 190 -1.93 -9.74 7.95
N TYR A 191 -1.89 -8.57 7.32
CA TYR A 191 -1.70 -7.31 8.04
C TYR A 191 -2.40 -6.16 7.32
N GLU A 192 -2.85 -5.19 8.09
CA GLU A 192 -3.51 -3.99 7.60
C GLU A 192 -3.11 -2.78 8.45
N GLY A 193 -3.12 -1.62 7.81
CA GLY A 193 -2.69 -0.38 8.40
C GLY A 193 -2.65 0.72 7.36
N SER A 194 -2.33 1.93 7.84
CA SER A 194 -2.23 3.11 7.00
C SER A 194 -0.79 3.61 7.02
N SER A 195 -0.24 3.98 5.86
CA SER A 195 1.15 4.44 5.78
C SER A 195 1.30 5.76 5.06
N THR A 196 2.41 6.46 5.31
CA THR A 196 2.83 7.60 4.52
C THR A 196 4.33 7.54 4.27
N PHE A 197 4.77 8.10 3.14
CA PHE A 197 6.13 8.00 2.63
C PHE A 197 6.78 9.37 2.58
N GLU A 198 7.98 9.47 3.13
CA GLU A 198 8.84 10.65 3.03
C GLU A 198 10.13 10.26 2.28
N GLU A 199 10.53 11.04 1.29
CA GLU A 199 11.83 10.82 0.65
C GLU A 199 12.97 11.10 1.63
N MET A 200 13.93 10.18 1.72
CA MET A 200 15.10 10.38 2.54
C MET A 200 16.06 11.42 1.91
N PRO A 201 16.74 12.25 2.71
CA PRO A 201 17.83 13.07 2.20
C PRO A 201 18.97 12.18 1.69
N GLY A 202 19.63 12.59 0.60
CA GLY A 202 20.72 11.83 0.02
C GLY A 202 21.48 12.60 -1.06
N SER A 203 22.73 12.18 -1.28
CA SER A 203 23.56 12.66 -2.39
C SER A 203 22.92 12.36 -3.76
N LEU A 204 23.38 13.06 -4.80
CA LEU A 204 22.90 12.83 -6.18
C LEU A 204 23.04 11.35 -6.61
N ASN A 205 24.13 10.68 -6.21
CA ASN A 205 24.36 9.27 -6.52
C ASN A 205 23.37 8.35 -5.79
N GLN A 206 23.06 8.64 -4.53
CA GLN A 206 22.03 7.90 -3.79
C GLN A 206 20.66 8.07 -4.43
N LYS A 207 20.26 9.30 -4.76
CA LYS A 207 18.98 9.59 -5.43
C LYS A 207 18.85 8.90 -6.79
N ARG A 208 19.91 8.88 -7.60
CA ARG A 208 19.95 8.13 -8.88
C ARG A 208 19.77 6.63 -8.65
N ARG A 209 20.46 6.06 -7.66
CA ARG A 209 20.32 4.65 -7.29
C ARG A 209 18.90 4.31 -6.81
N TRP A 210 18.30 5.17 -6.00
CA TRP A 210 16.92 5.01 -5.54
C TRP A 210 15.94 5.10 -6.69
N LYS A 211 16.08 6.06 -7.63
CA LYS A 211 15.24 6.13 -8.84
C LYS A 211 15.28 4.83 -9.63
N LYS A 212 16.49 4.28 -9.85
CA LYS A 212 16.67 2.99 -10.53
C LYS A 212 15.98 1.84 -9.79
N ARG A 213 16.24 1.69 -8.49
CA ARG A 213 15.65 0.62 -7.66
C ARG A 213 14.12 0.71 -7.59
N ARG A 214 13.56 1.91 -7.40
CA ARG A 214 12.11 2.14 -7.41
C ARG A 214 11.49 1.72 -8.75
N ARG A 215 12.14 2.01 -9.88
CA ARG A 215 11.67 1.57 -11.20
C ARG A 215 11.73 0.05 -11.32
N GLU A 216 12.81 -0.57 -10.88
CA GLU A 216 12.96 -2.04 -10.88
C GLU A 216 11.90 -2.71 -9.98
N THR A 217 11.61 -2.14 -8.81
CA THR A 217 10.56 -2.60 -7.89
C THR A 217 9.15 -2.42 -8.48
N TYR A 218 8.92 -1.33 -9.21
CA TYR A 218 7.63 -1.11 -9.88
C TYR A 218 7.39 -2.12 -10.99
N LEU A 219 8.39 -2.34 -11.86
CA LEU A 219 8.23 -3.20 -13.03
C LEU A 219 7.92 -4.65 -12.62
N GLY A 220 6.77 -5.13 -13.08
CA GLY A 220 6.30 -6.47 -12.79
C GLY A 220 5.56 -6.61 -11.45
N SER A 221 5.41 -5.54 -10.67
CA SER A 221 4.62 -5.53 -9.43
C SER A 221 3.11 -5.61 -9.68
N SER A 222 2.33 -5.86 -8.62
CA SER A 222 0.86 -5.79 -8.67
C SER A 222 0.36 -4.41 -9.09
N MET A 223 1.01 -3.34 -8.64
CA MET A 223 0.68 -1.96 -9.03
C MET A 223 0.87 -1.77 -10.55
N HIS A 224 1.99 -2.23 -11.10
CA HIS A 224 2.23 -2.16 -12.55
C HIS A 224 1.21 -2.99 -13.33
N PHE A 225 0.92 -4.20 -12.85
CA PHE A 225 -0.06 -5.08 -13.46
C PHE A 225 -1.47 -4.45 -13.49
N LEU A 226 -1.98 -4.02 -12.35
CA LEU A 226 -3.33 -3.44 -12.24
C LEU A 226 -3.46 -2.17 -13.10
N ARG A 227 -2.43 -1.32 -13.15
CA ARG A 227 -2.40 -0.16 -14.06
C ARG A 227 -2.46 -0.57 -15.53
N SER A 228 -1.70 -1.61 -15.92
CA SER A 228 -1.70 -2.10 -17.30
C SER A 228 -3.02 -2.77 -17.73
N LEU A 229 -3.81 -3.28 -16.77
CA LEU A 229 -5.15 -3.82 -17.04
C LEU A 229 -6.12 -2.74 -17.50
N ILE A 230 -6.03 -1.54 -16.93
CA ILE A 230 -6.97 -0.44 -17.17
C ILE A 230 -6.93 0.03 -18.63
N VAL A 231 -5.73 0.09 -19.21
CA VAL A 231 -5.50 0.56 -20.58
C VAL A 231 -5.27 -0.59 -21.57
N ASP A 232 -5.60 -1.82 -21.15
CA ASP A 232 -5.45 -3.06 -21.94
C ASP A 232 -4.05 -3.24 -22.56
N SER A 233 -3.00 -2.89 -21.80
CA SER A 233 -1.60 -2.92 -22.25
C SER A 233 -0.74 -4.04 -21.63
N THR A 234 -1.36 -4.96 -20.88
CA THR A 234 -0.67 -6.03 -20.13
C THR A 234 0.40 -6.77 -20.95
N ALA A 235 0.07 -7.20 -22.17
CA ALA A 235 0.99 -7.93 -23.05
C ALA A 235 2.19 -7.08 -23.48
N GLN A 236 1.95 -5.82 -23.84
CA GLN A 236 2.99 -4.85 -24.22
C GLN A 236 3.90 -4.53 -23.03
N GLU A 237 3.32 -4.45 -21.83
CA GLU A 237 4.05 -4.24 -20.58
C GLU A 237 4.78 -5.50 -20.09
N GLY A 238 4.62 -6.65 -20.76
CA GLY A 238 5.37 -7.87 -20.50
C GLY A 238 4.66 -8.90 -19.61
N PHE A 239 3.36 -8.73 -19.35
CA PHE A 239 2.55 -9.69 -18.62
C PHE A 239 1.86 -10.68 -19.55
N VAL A 240 1.80 -11.94 -19.14
CA VAL A 240 0.96 -12.97 -19.74
C VAL A 240 0.13 -13.63 -18.66
N ILE A 241 -1.18 -13.70 -18.88
CA ILE A 241 -2.16 -14.12 -17.88
C ILE A 241 -2.79 -15.41 -18.35
N TYR A 242 -2.80 -16.42 -17.50
CA TYR A 242 -3.40 -17.73 -17.77
C TYR A 242 -4.47 -18.04 -16.73
N ARG A 243 -5.41 -18.91 -17.09
CA ARG A 243 -6.37 -19.49 -16.16
C ARG A 243 -5.76 -20.69 -15.44
N LEU A 244 -5.75 -20.66 -14.12
CA LEU A 244 -5.36 -21.78 -13.27
C LEU A 244 -6.57 -22.29 -12.50
N ILE A 245 -6.97 -23.52 -12.80
CA ILE A 245 -8.07 -24.19 -12.11
C ILE A 245 -7.49 -24.91 -10.90
N ARG A 246 -8.05 -24.68 -9.72
CA ARG A 246 -7.70 -25.38 -8.47
C ARG A 246 -8.90 -26.14 -7.96
N LYS A 247 -8.78 -27.46 -7.84
CA LYS A 247 -9.80 -28.31 -7.20
C LYS A 247 -9.24 -28.89 -5.91
N PRO A 248 -10.01 -28.93 -4.80
CA PRO A 248 -9.58 -29.60 -3.58
C PRO A 248 -9.09 -31.01 -3.90
N ASN A 249 -7.91 -31.37 -3.40
CA ASN A 249 -7.37 -32.71 -3.61
C ASN A 249 -8.05 -33.69 -2.63
N PRO A 250 -8.82 -34.69 -3.10
CA PRO A 250 -9.46 -35.67 -2.21
C PRO A 250 -8.46 -36.52 -1.43
N ALA A 251 -7.21 -36.61 -1.90
CA ALA A 251 -6.12 -37.30 -1.21
C ALA A 251 -5.33 -36.41 -0.24
N PHE A 252 -5.81 -35.20 0.07
CA PHE A 252 -5.13 -34.31 1.01
C PHE A 252 -5.18 -34.88 2.44
N ASP A 253 -4.02 -35.29 2.92
CA ASP A 253 -3.78 -35.86 4.26
C ASP A 253 -2.81 -34.99 5.09
N GLY A 254 -2.47 -33.80 4.59
CA GLY A 254 -1.45 -32.91 5.15
C GLY A 254 -0.04 -33.08 4.57
N LEU A 255 0.23 -34.17 3.84
CA LEU A 255 1.49 -34.40 3.13
C LEU A 255 1.35 -34.18 1.63
N ASN A 256 0.21 -34.57 1.05
CA ASN A 256 -0.10 -34.32 -0.35
C ASN A 256 -0.45 -32.86 -0.61
N ASP A 257 -0.35 -32.43 -1.87
CA ASP A 257 -0.78 -31.10 -2.28
C ASP A 257 -2.25 -30.86 -1.95
N LYS A 258 -2.56 -29.71 -1.34
CA LYS A 258 -3.93 -29.33 -0.97
C LYS A 258 -4.88 -29.24 -2.17
N TYR A 259 -4.35 -28.92 -3.34
CA TYR A 259 -5.14 -28.73 -4.56
C TYR A 259 -4.53 -29.49 -5.73
N ILE A 260 -5.40 -30.11 -6.54
CA ILE A 260 -5.05 -30.53 -7.90
C ILE A 260 -5.13 -29.29 -8.79
N GLN A 261 -4.03 -28.97 -9.47
CA GLN A 261 -3.88 -27.75 -10.26
C GLN A 261 -3.82 -28.06 -11.76
N THR A 262 -4.62 -27.34 -12.56
CA THR A 262 -4.61 -27.44 -14.02
C THR A 262 -4.43 -26.06 -14.63
N LEU A 263 -3.30 -25.84 -15.31
CA LEU A 263 -3.00 -24.61 -16.02
C LEU A 263 -3.51 -24.68 -17.46
N ILE A 264 -4.41 -23.78 -17.83
CA ILE A 264 -4.86 -23.62 -19.21
C ILE A 264 -3.83 -22.76 -19.97
N LYS A 265 -3.16 -23.35 -20.96
CA LYS A 265 -2.01 -22.74 -21.65
C LYS A 265 -2.38 -21.66 -22.67
N THR A 266 -3.67 -21.35 -22.81
CA THR A 266 -4.14 -20.24 -23.65
C THR A 266 -4.23 -18.98 -22.79
N PRO A 267 -3.52 -17.89 -23.14
CA PRO A 267 -3.63 -16.64 -22.41
C PRO A 267 -5.04 -16.07 -22.43
N ILE A 268 -5.43 -15.38 -21.36
CA ILE A 268 -6.68 -14.62 -21.25
C ILE A 268 -6.39 -13.12 -21.28
N THR A 269 -7.32 -12.34 -21.84
CA THR A 269 -7.18 -10.87 -21.99
C THR A 269 -7.92 -10.13 -20.89
N ALA A 270 -7.39 -8.96 -20.50
CA ALA A 270 -7.93 -8.12 -19.43
C ALA A 270 -9.43 -7.83 -19.60
N SER A 271 -9.85 -7.55 -20.84
CA SER A 271 -11.23 -7.29 -21.22
C SER A 271 -12.25 -8.38 -20.84
N THR A 272 -11.80 -9.60 -20.54
CA THR A 272 -12.69 -10.71 -20.15
C THR A 272 -12.99 -10.78 -18.65
N PHE A 273 -12.22 -10.07 -17.81
CA PHE A 273 -12.32 -10.15 -16.34
C PHE A 273 -12.17 -8.80 -15.63
N VAL A 274 -11.94 -7.72 -16.37
CA VAL A 274 -11.90 -6.34 -15.86
C VAL A 274 -13.06 -5.55 -16.43
N HIS A 275 -13.79 -4.85 -15.56
CA HIS A 275 -14.95 -4.07 -15.93
C HIS A 275 -14.89 -2.67 -15.31
N PRO A 276 -15.31 -1.62 -16.04
CA PRO A 276 -15.54 -0.31 -15.42
C PRO A 276 -16.70 -0.41 -14.41
N THR A 277 -16.71 0.47 -13.43
CA THR A 277 -17.81 0.60 -12.48
C THR A 277 -18.62 1.87 -12.74
N ASP A 278 -19.72 2.03 -12.01
CA ASP A 278 -20.50 3.27 -11.93
C ASP A 278 -19.75 4.41 -11.24
N LEU A 279 -18.70 4.10 -10.48
CA LEU A 279 -17.77 5.07 -9.90
C LEU A 279 -16.63 5.36 -10.88
N PRO A 280 -16.55 6.58 -11.46
CA PRO A 280 -15.49 6.85 -12.42
C PRO A 280 -14.09 6.68 -11.80
N GLY A 281 -13.14 6.13 -12.56
CA GLY A 281 -11.79 5.83 -12.08
C GLY A 281 -11.67 4.61 -11.15
N MET A 282 -12.78 3.89 -10.92
CA MET A 282 -12.82 2.63 -10.19
C MET A 282 -13.16 1.48 -11.14
N TYR A 283 -12.43 0.38 -11.02
CA TYR A 283 -12.53 -0.79 -11.87
C TYR A 283 -12.79 -2.03 -11.00
N ALA A 284 -13.59 -2.96 -11.51
CA ALA A 284 -13.81 -4.26 -10.91
C ALA A 284 -12.96 -5.31 -11.64
N ILE A 285 -12.27 -6.15 -10.88
CA ILE A 285 -11.65 -7.39 -11.37
C ILE A 285 -12.37 -8.58 -10.75
N GLY A 286 -12.75 -9.57 -11.56
CA GLY A 286 -13.49 -10.74 -11.09
C GLY A 286 -13.17 -11.98 -11.91
N PHE A 287 -12.97 -13.11 -11.24
CA PHE A 287 -12.66 -14.38 -11.89
C PHE A 287 -12.98 -15.56 -10.96
N GLU A 288 -13.64 -16.58 -11.49
CA GLU A 288 -14.06 -17.76 -10.70
C GLU A 288 -12.87 -18.65 -10.30
N ASP A 289 -11.89 -18.77 -11.20
CA ASP A 289 -10.66 -19.53 -10.97
C ASP A 289 -9.53 -18.62 -10.47
N CYS A 290 -8.28 -19.12 -10.48
CA CYS A 290 -7.11 -18.32 -10.16
C CYS A 290 -6.51 -17.72 -11.43
N PHE A 291 -6.00 -16.49 -11.33
CA PHE A 291 -5.09 -15.95 -12.32
C PHE A 291 -3.69 -16.52 -12.09
N TYR A 292 -3.06 -17.02 -13.15
CA TYR A 292 -1.65 -17.35 -13.16
C TYR A 292 -0.93 -16.32 -14.03
N ILE A 293 -0.20 -15.41 -13.37
CA ILE A 293 0.36 -14.21 -13.99
C ILE A 293 1.87 -14.40 -14.12
N LYS A 294 2.37 -14.33 -15.35
CA LYS A 294 3.81 -14.31 -15.65
C LYS A 294 4.24 -12.92 -16.06
N TYR A 295 5.39 -12.49 -15.57
CA TYR A 295 6.08 -11.29 -16.05
C TYR A 295 7.35 -11.70 -16.81
N ASN A 296 7.56 -11.19 -18.01
CA ASN A 296 8.64 -11.63 -18.91
C ASN A 296 10.07 -11.43 -18.37
N LYS A 297 10.25 -10.59 -17.35
CA LYS A 297 11.54 -10.37 -16.66
C LYS A 297 11.62 -11.05 -15.28
N SER A 298 10.63 -11.88 -14.91
CA SER A 298 10.72 -12.77 -13.75
C SER A 298 10.68 -14.23 -14.19
N SER A 299 11.39 -15.09 -13.46
CA SER A 299 11.29 -16.55 -13.59
C SER A 299 10.04 -17.11 -12.92
N ASP A 300 9.55 -16.40 -11.90
CA ASP A 300 8.47 -16.88 -11.04
C ASP A 300 7.14 -16.27 -11.49
N ALA A 301 6.06 -16.99 -11.21
CA ALA A 301 4.71 -16.52 -11.47
C ALA A 301 4.05 -16.06 -10.19
N THR A 302 3.03 -15.22 -10.33
CA THR A 302 2.08 -14.92 -9.26
C THR A 302 0.81 -15.72 -9.50
N ILE A 303 0.26 -16.32 -8.44
CA ILE A 303 -1.11 -16.83 -8.44
C ILE A 303 -1.95 -15.83 -7.65
N LEU A 304 -2.98 -15.28 -8.31
CA LEU A 304 -3.91 -14.33 -7.70
C LEU A 304 -5.30 -14.95 -7.67
N THR A 305 -5.87 -15.05 -6.47
CA THR A 305 -7.23 -15.56 -6.24
C THR A 305 -8.09 -14.43 -5.67
N ILE A 306 -9.31 -14.29 -6.18
CA ILE A 306 -10.29 -13.31 -5.68
C ILE A 306 -11.30 -14.05 -4.79
N ASN A 307 -11.28 -13.75 -3.49
CA ASN A 307 -12.15 -14.37 -2.48
C ASN A 307 -13.50 -13.63 -2.33
N ALA A 308 -13.95 -12.97 -3.39
CA ALA A 308 -15.19 -12.24 -3.50
C ALA A 308 -15.67 -12.33 -4.96
N ASN A 309 -16.91 -11.91 -5.25
CA ASN A 309 -17.39 -11.84 -6.63
C ASN A 309 -16.51 -10.91 -7.48
N TYR A 310 -16.10 -9.79 -6.89
CA TYR A 310 -15.19 -8.81 -7.49
C TYR A 310 -14.28 -8.21 -6.41
N ALA A 311 -13.04 -7.91 -6.79
CA ALA A 311 -12.21 -6.94 -6.10
C ALA A 311 -12.25 -5.62 -6.88
N PHE A 312 -12.25 -4.50 -6.16
CA PHE A 312 -12.28 -3.18 -6.77
C PHE A 312 -10.90 -2.53 -6.66
N PHE A 313 -10.47 -1.84 -7.71
CA PHE A 313 -9.21 -1.11 -7.71
C PHE A 313 -9.29 0.19 -8.50
N ASP A 314 -8.53 1.19 -8.08
CA ASP A 314 -8.54 2.51 -8.69
C ASP A 314 -7.49 2.65 -9.82
N GLN A 315 -7.48 3.80 -10.47
CA GLN A 315 -6.52 4.13 -11.54
C GLN A 315 -5.04 4.09 -11.14
N ASN A 316 -4.74 4.16 -9.83
CA ASN A 316 -3.39 4.04 -9.31
C ASN A 316 -2.99 2.58 -9.03
N GLY A 317 -3.89 1.62 -9.27
CA GLY A 317 -3.67 0.20 -8.98
C GLY A 317 -3.84 -0.13 -7.50
N ILE A 318 -4.58 0.68 -6.75
CA ILE A 318 -4.87 0.44 -5.33
C ILE A 318 -6.12 -0.39 -5.21
N VAL A 319 -6.04 -1.51 -4.53
CA VAL A 319 -7.18 -2.37 -4.24
C VAL A 319 -7.95 -1.82 -3.05
N ALA A 320 -9.25 -1.56 -3.21
CA ALA A 320 -10.09 -0.93 -2.19
C ALA A 320 -10.23 -1.80 -0.93
N ASN A 321 -10.29 -3.12 -1.09
CA ASN A 321 -10.25 -4.08 0.01
C ASN A 321 -9.24 -5.18 -0.29
N PRO A 322 -8.00 -5.07 0.24
CA PRO A 322 -6.97 -6.08 0.03
C PRO A 322 -7.34 -7.48 0.53
N ALA A 323 -8.25 -7.61 1.51
CA ALA A 323 -8.67 -8.91 2.04
C ALA A 323 -9.43 -9.77 1.02
N TYR A 324 -9.90 -9.16 -0.09
CA TYR A 324 -10.51 -9.90 -1.19
C TYR A 324 -9.49 -10.59 -2.08
N LEU A 325 -8.19 -10.32 -1.92
CA LEU A 325 -7.14 -10.91 -2.73
C LEU A 325 -6.30 -11.87 -1.88
N LEU A 326 -6.16 -13.10 -2.37
CA LEU A 326 -5.12 -14.01 -1.92
C LEU A 326 -4.01 -14.03 -2.98
N VAL A 327 -2.80 -13.68 -2.56
CA VAL A 327 -1.64 -13.52 -3.43
C VAL A 327 -0.57 -14.54 -3.06
N GLU A 328 -0.18 -15.36 -4.02
CA GLU A 328 0.85 -16.39 -3.88
C GLU A 328 1.93 -16.23 -4.96
N GLY A 329 3.09 -16.86 -4.76
CA GLY A 329 4.21 -16.78 -5.70
C GLY A 329 4.99 -15.48 -5.56
N GLU A 330 5.42 -14.89 -6.68
CA GLU A 330 6.32 -13.72 -6.71
C GLU A 330 5.83 -12.58 -5.80
N TRP A 331 4.62 -12.04 -6.07
CA TRP A 331 4.09 -10.91 -5.29
C TRP A 331 3.77 -11.29 -3.85
N GLY A 332 3.48 -12.57 -3.59
CA GLY A 332 3.26 -13.10 -2.24
C GLY A 332 4.52 -13.06 -1.37
N ARG A 333 5.70 -12.77 -1.93
CA ARG A 333 6.97 -12.56 -1.20
C ARG A 333 7.29 -11.10 -0.92
N TYR A 334 6.68 -10.16 -1.66
CA TYR A 334 6.92 -8.73 -1.46
C TYR A 334 6.27 -8.26 -0.16
N ARG A 335 6.98 -7.40 0.56
CA ARG A 335 6.59 -6.89 1.88
C ARG A 335 6.82 -5.38 1.92
N ILE A 336 6.90 -4.79 3.12
CA ILE A 336 7.13 -3.34 3.26
C ILE A 336 8.43 -2.89 2.57
N ALA A 337 9.45 -3.75 2.47
CA ALA A 337 10.70 -3.40 1.81
C ALA A 337 10.58 -3.10 0.31
N GLU A 338 9.62 -3.73 -0.37
CA GLU A 338 9.32 -3.50 -1.79
C GLU A 338 8.13 -2.55 -2.00
N LEU A 339 7.58 -1.97 -0.94
CA LEU A 339 6.43 -1.10 -1.05
C LEU A 339 6.83 0.26 -1.66
N LEU A 340 6.16 0.60 -2.75
CA LEU A 340 6.21 1.92 -3.35
C LEU A 340 4.94 2.69 -2.98
N PRO A 341 5.04 4.02 -2.80
CA PRO A 341 3.85 4.80 -2.58
C PRO A 341 2.96 4.77 -3.85
N VAL A 342 1.66 4.85 -3.66
CA VAL A 342 0.65 4.69 -4.71
C VAL A 342 0.67 5.82 -5.73
N ASP A 343 1.22 6.97 -5.35
CA ASP A 343 1.50 8.10 -6.23
C ASP A 343 2.86 7.99 -6.95
N TYR A 344 3.59 6.88 -6.79
CA TYR A 344 4.79 6.62 -7.57
C TYR A 344 4.44 6.47 -9.04
N GLU A 345 5.13 7.23 -9.88
CA GLU A 345 5.12 7.08 -11.32
C GLU A 345 6.55 6.78 -11.78
N PRO A 346 6.76 5.71 -12.56
CA PRO A 346 8.04 5.48 -13.19
C PRO A 346 8.26 6.60 -14.21
N VAL A 347 9.04 7.61 -13.86
CA VAL A 347 9.41 8.66 -14.80
C VAL A 347 10.12 8.00 -15.98
N GLY A 348 9.50 8.08 -17.17
CA GLY A 348 10.15 7.69 -18.41
C GLY A 348 11.41 8.53 -18.57
N ASP A 349 12.57 7.88 -18.66
CA ASP A 349 13.72 8.52 -19.29
C ASP A 349 13.37 8.60 -20.78
N LYS A 350 12.66 9.67 -21.18
CA LYS A 350 12.58 10.10 -22.57
C LYS A 350 13.87 10.79 -22.96
#